data_AF-A0A7S1I2H8-F1
#
_entry.id   AF-A0A7S1I2H8-F1
#
_cell.length_a   1.000
_cell.length_b   1.000
_cell.length_c   1.000
_cell.angle_alpha   90.00
_cell.angle_beta   90.00
_cell.angle_gamma   90.00
#
_symmetry.space_group_name_H-M   'P 1'
#
loop_
_entity.id
_entity.type
_entity.pdbx_description
1 polymer ?
#
loop_
_entity_poly.entity_id
_entity_poly.type
_entity_poly.pdbx_seq_one_letter_code
_entity_poly.pdbx_strand_id
1 'polypeptide(L)'
;IFFRMPHADEDPEQALADFQAWVSSNGIHCPKLGLHKFEDTGWGLQAIEDIEPGECFISIPEKLFLSYHTVLQDPDIGSRLCEVCHYADAPDVANYPNVLEEEELLVVWFIWKFFHCPQPLDPWLRMWPRHFTTSAFLSEGMTDSLPLRAARRVRQHKAVILERYEVVSRLLLDVYPDQFPASVYTAERFLWAWSMFESRRFVSNSLHQRLARRPTAAADTVQEGSDSDSGSDSDHEDASALD
;
A
#
# COMPACT_ATOMS: atom_id res chain seq x y z
N ILE A 1 5.54 -13.05 5.50
CA ILE A 1 4.22 -12.42 5.32
C ILE A 1 3.23 -13.20 6.15
N PHE A 2 2.58 -12.57 7.14
CA PHE A 2 1.58 -13.23 7.98
C PHE A 2 0.18 -12.82 7.53
N PHE A 3 -0.66 -13.81 7.28
CA PHE A 3 -2.06 -13.65 6.89
C PHE A 3 -2.96 -14.03 8.08
N ARG A 4 -4.12 -13.40 8.21
CA ARG A 4 -5.11 -13.75 9.26
C ARG A 4 -6.47 -13.89 8.58
N MET A 5 -7.35 -14.66 9.21
CA MET A 5 -8.57 -15.23 8.62
C MET A 5 -9.38 -14.25 7.75
N PRO A 6 -10.07 -14.75 6.71
CA PRO A 6 -11.13 -14.04 6.00
C PRO A 6 -12.29 -13.67 6.94
N HIS A 7 -13.31 -12.96 6.40
CA HIS A 7 -14.46 -12.48 7.17
C HIS A 7 -15.08 -13.59 8.04
N ALA A 8 -15.65 -13.26 9.19
CA ALA A 8 -16.27 -14.25 10.09
C ALA A 8 -17.40 -15.06 9.42
N ASP A 9 -17.92 -14.56 8.29
CA ASP A 9 -19.00 -15.15 7.50
C ASP A 9 -18.49 -15.87 6.23
N GLU A 10 -17.18 -15.88 5.99
CA GLU A 10 -16.57 -16.51 4.82
C GLU A 10 -15.94 -17.86 5.19
N ASP A 11 -16.13 -18.86 4.33
CA ASP A 11 -15.45 -20.14 4.43
C ASP A 11 -13.92 -19.94 4.27
N PRO A 12 -13.13 -20.24 5.31
CA PRO A 12 -11.67 -20.08 5.28
C PRO A 12 -10.99 -20.92 4.20
N GLU A 13 -11.54 -22.09 3.89
CA GLU A 13 -10.99 -22.98 2.86
C GLU A 13 -11.22 -22.38 1.46
N GLN A 14 -12.42 -21.84 1.22
CA GLN A 14 -12.73 -21.18 -0.03
C GLN A 14 -11.89 -19.91 -0.24
N ALA A 15 -11.74 -19.06 0.77
CA ALA A 15 -10.91 -17.86 0.66
C ALA A 15 -9.43 -18.20 0.36
N LEU A 16 -8.93 -19.29 0.95
CA LEU A 16 -7.59 -19.80 0.68
C LEU A 16 -7.45 -20.29 -0.77
N ALA A 17 -8.43 -21.04 -1.27
CA ALA A 17 -8.46 -21.51 -2.65
C ALA A 17 -8.50 -20.35 -3.64
N ASP A 18 -9.35 -19.34 -3.38
CA ASP A 18 -9.45 -18.12 -4.18
C ASP A 18 -8.11 -17.36 -4.19
N PHE A 19 -7.45 -17.26 -3.04
CA PHE A 19 -6.14 -16.63 -2.94
C PHE A 19 -5.06 -17.40 -3.71
N GLN A 20 -5.03 -18.73 -3.64
CA GLN A 20 -4.08 -19.55 -4.40
C GLN A 20 -4.30 -19.44 -5.92
N ALA A 21 -5.57 -19.41 -6.35
CA ALA A 21 -5.92 -19.15 -7.74
C ALA A 21 -5.49 -17.74 -8.18
N TRP A 22 -5.68 -16.73 -7.31
CA TRP A 22 -5.21 -15.37 -7.56
C TRP A 22 -3.69 -15.29 -7.67
N VAL A 23 -2.94 -15.93 -6.78
CA VAL A 23 -1.46 -16.02 -6.81
C VAL A 23 -1.00 -16.58 -8.16
N SER A 24 -1.59 -17.69 -8.58
CA SER A 24 -1.21 -18.39 -9.82
C SER A 24 -1.55 -17.57 -11.07
N SER A 25 -2.72 -16.93 -11.11
CA SER A 25 -3.16 -16.11 -12.25
C SER A 25 -2.43 -14.77 -12.38
N ASN A 26 -1.86 -14.25 -11.29
CA ASN A 26 -1.17 -12.97 -11.28
C ASN A 26 0.35 -13.07 -11.51
N GLY A 27 0.87 -14.28 -11.79
CA GLY A 27 2.28 -14.50 -12.11
C GLY A 27 3.20 -14.46 -10.89
N ILE A 28 2.67 -14.68 -9.69
CA ILE A 28 3.49 -14.93 -8.50
C ILE A 28 4.03 -16.35 -8.61
N HIS A 29 5.35 -16.49 -8.48
CA HIS A 29 6.04 -17.77 -8.57
C HIS A 29 6.66 -18.13 -7.22
N CYS A 30 6.22 -19.22 -6.59
CA CYS A 30 6.72 -19.68 -5.30
C CYS A 30 6.70 -21.22 -5.20
N PRO A 31 7.44 -21.94 -6.07
CA PRO A 31 7.27 -23.39 -6.29
C PRO A 31 7.57 -24.24 -5.05
N LYS A 32 8.47 -23.77 -4.18
CA LYS A 32 8.92 -24.48 -2.97
C LYS A 32 8.24 -23.99 -1.69
N LEU A 33 7.22 -23.15 -1.81
CA LEU A 33 6.50 -22.60 -0.66
C LEU A 33 5.02 -22.99 -0.68
N GLY A 34 4.55 -23.53 0.43
CA GLY A 34 3.14 -23.75 0.71
C GLY A 34 2.60 -22.74 1.73
N LEU A 35 1.30 -22.44 1.67
CA LEU A 35 0.61 -21.74 2.76
C LEU A 35 0.39 -22.70 3.91
N HIS A 36 0.76 -22.29 5.11
CA HIS A 36 0.64 -23.09 6.32
C HIS A 36 0.06 -22.25 7.46
N LYS A 37 -0.80 -22.84 8.29
CA LYS A 37 -1.37 -22.19 9.47
C LYS A 37 -0.59 -22.62 10.71
N PHE A 38 0.20 -21.70 11.24
CA PHE A 38 0.93 -21.87 12.50
C PHE A 38 0.02 -21.56 13.68
N GLU A 39 0.10 -22.36 14.73
CA GLU A 39 -0.74 -22.22 15.93
C GLU A 39 -0.62 -20.83 16.57
N ASP A 40 0.61 -20.32 16.69
CA ASP A 40 0.88 -19.07 17.42
C ASP A 40 0.76 -17.80 16.58
N THR A 41 1.08 -17.88 15.27
CA THR A 41 1.23 -16.70 14.41
C THR A 41 0.19 -16.59 13.30
N GLY A 42 -0.66 -17.60 13.13
CA GLY A 42 -1.63 -17.68 12.04
C GLY A 42 -0.98 -18.14 10.74
N TRP A 43 -1.48 -17.65 9.60
CA TRP A 43 -1.03 -18.12 8.29
C TRP A 43 0.32 -17.54 7.89
N GLY A 44 1.18 -18.37 7.33
CA GLY A 44 2.47 -17.98 6.77
C GLY A 44 2.88 -18.89 5.61
N LEU A 45 4.11 -18.71 5.14
CA LEU A 45 4.71 -19.55 4.10
C LEU A 45 5.64 -20.57 4.76
N GLN A 46 5.53 -21.82 4.36
CA GLN A 46 6.37 -22.93 4.80
C GLN A 46 7.06 -23.55 3.58
N ALA A 47 8.35 -23.87 3.71
CA ALA A 47 9.06 -24.62 2.69
C ALA A 47 8.45 -26.03 2.59
N ILE A 48 8.05 -26.43 1.38
CA ILE A 48 7.57 -27.79 1.07
C ILE A 48 8.66 -28.65 0.41
N GLU A 49 9.77 -28.02 0.02
CA GLU A 49 10.97 -28.62 -0.53
C GLU A 49 12.20 -27.84 -0.02
N ASP A 50 13.38 -28.46 -0.10
CA ASP A 50 14.64 -27.82 0.28
C ASP A 50 14.95 -26.61 -0.61
N ILE A 51 15.32 -25.48 0.01
CA ILE A 51 15.70 -24.24 -0.66
C ILE A 51 17.21 -24.05 -0.53
N GLU A 52 17.92 -24.00 -1.65
CA GLU A 52 19.37 -23.87 -1.66
C GLU A 52 19.82 -22.42 -1.44
N PRO A 53 21.03 -22.19 -0.87
CA PRO A 53 21.57 -20.84 -0.73
C PRO A 53 21.68 -20.12 -2.09
N GLY A 54 21.07 -18.94 -2.20
CA GLY A 54 21.06 -18.13 -3.42
C GLY A 54 19.96 -18.48 -4.42
N GLU A 55 19.15 -19.50 -4.14
CA GLU A 55 17.98 -19.85 -4.97
C GLU A 55 16.87 -18.79 -4.84
N CYS A 56 16.27 -18.41 -5.97
CA CYS A 56 15.07 -17.59 -5.98
C CYS A 56 13.84 -18.47 -5.71
N PHE A 57 13.39 -18.49 -4.46
CA PHE A 57 12.24 -19.32 -4.04
C PHE A 57 10.89 -18.58 -4.07
N ILE A 58 10.90 -17.26 -4.29
CA ILE A 58 9.69 -16.44 -4.48
C ILE A 58 9.97 -15.27 -5.44
N SER A 59 9.06 -15.05 -6.38
CA SER A 59 9.06 -13.91 -7.29
C SER A 59 7.66 -13.31 -7.38
N ILE A 60 7.57 -11.98 -7.21
CA ILE A 60 6.31 -11.24 -7.20
C ILE A 60 6.40 -10.14 -8.27
N PRO A 61 5.48 -10.11 -9.26
CA PRO A 61 5.46 -9.05 -10.26
C PRO A 61 5.24 -7.66 -9.65
N GLU A 62 5.99 -6.67 -10.12
CA GLU A 62 5.98 -5.30 -9.59
C GLU A 62 4.58 -4.66 -9.60
N LYS A 63 3.77 -4.98 -10.61
CA LYS A 63 2.38 -4.49 -10.73
C LYS A 63 1.45 -4.89 -9.58
N LEU A 64 1.85 -5.87 -8.76
CA LEU A 64 1.06 -6.34 -7.62
C LEU A 64 1.40 -5.60 -6.32
N PHE A 65 2.42 -4.73 -6.33
CA PHE A 65 2.71 -3.91 -5.17
C PHE A 65 1.70 -2.77 -5.05
N LEU A 66 1.14 -2.66 -3.85
CA LEU A 66 0.36 -1.49 -3.46
C LEU A 66 1.31 -0.33 -3.17
N SER A 67 1.05 0.81 -3.80
CA SER A 67 1.77 2.07 -3.63
C SER A 67 0.76 3.22 -3.68
N TYR A 68 1.16 4.43 -3.28
CA TYR A 68 0.27 5.59 -3.42
C TYR A 68 -0.16 5.78 -4.89
N HIS A 69 0.72 5.56 -5.87
CA HIS A 69 0.36 5.65 -7.29
C HIS A 69 -0.72 4.65 -7.70
N THR A 70 -0.66 3.40 -7.21
CA THR A 70 -1.68 2.41 -7.56
C THR A 70 -3.00 2.66 -6.85
N VAL A 71 -2.96 3.22 -5.63
CA VAL A 71 -4.15 3.69 -4.90
C VAL A 71 -4.84 4.85 -5.62
N LEU A 72 -4.09 5.80 -6.17
CA LEU A 72 -4.64 6.91 -6.97
C LEU A 72 -5.27 6.45 -8.29
N GLN A 73 -4.91 5.25 -8.76
CA GLN A 73 -5.50 4.62 -9.95
C GLN A 73 -6.67 3.69 -9.63
N ASP A 74 -7.05 3.56 -8.36
CA ASP A 74 -8.18 2.73 -7.96
C ASP A 74 -9.47 3.25 -8.62
N PRO A 75 -10.23 2.39 -9.34
CA PRO A 75 -11.39 2.85 -10.08
C PRO A 75 -12.53 3.35 -9.17
N ASP A 76 -12.57 2.94 -7.90
CA ASP A 76 -13.67 3.28 -7.00
C ASP A 76 -13.43 4.61 -6.26
N ILE A 77 -12.17 4.90 -5.89
CA ILE A 77 -11.83 6.03 -5.01
C ILE A 77 -10.65 6.88 -5.52
N GLY A 78 -9.92 6.42 -6.52
CA GLY A 78 -8.67 7.03 -6.97
C GLY A 78 -8.83 8.50 -7.38
N SER A 79 -9.89 8.84 -8.13
CA SER A 79 -10.19 10.23 -8.52
C SER A 79 -10.41 11.13 -7.32
N ARG A 80 -11.12 10.66 -6.30
CA ARG A 80 -11.36 11.45 -5.09
C ARG A 80 -10.09 11.62 -4.27
N LEU A 81 -9.28 10.56 -4.14
CA LEU A 81 -7.99 10.66 -3.47
C LEU A 81 -7.07 11.62 -4.21
N CYS A 82 -7.06 11.62 -5.55
CA CYS A 82 -6.34 12.61 -6.36
C CYS A 82 -6.79 14.04 -6.02
N GLU A 83 -8.09 14.31 -5.94
CA GLU A 83 -8.58 15.66 -5.58
C GLU A 83 -8.11 16.10 -4.18
N VAL A 84 -8.14 15.18 -3.21
CA VAL A 84 -7.65 15.44 -1.85
C VAL A 84 -6.12 15.67 -1.83
N CYS A 85 -5.37 14.99 -2.70
CA CYS A 85 -3.92 15.19 -2.89
C CYS A 85 -3.57 16.50 -3.61
N HIS A 86 -4.36 16.83 -4.64
CA HIS A 86 -4.11 17.94 -5.56
C HIS A 86 -4.80 19.23 -5.14
N TYR A 87 -5.26 19.33 -3.89
CA TYR A 87 -5.78 20.57 -3.31
C TYR A 87 -4.78 21.75 -3.33
N ALA A 88 -3.54 21.51 -3.77
CA ALA A 88 -2.55 22.56 -4.05
C ALA A 88 -2.94 23.55 -5.18
N ASP A 89 -3.82 23.19 -6.12
CA ASP A 89 -4.22 24.06 -7.26
C ASP A 89 -5.60 24.72 -7.08
N ALA A 90 -6.29 24.51 -5.95
CA ALA A 90 -7.59 25.12 -5.68
C ALA A 90 -7.41 26.61 -5.27
N PRO A 91 -8.17 27.58 -5.78
CA PRO A 91 -7.94 29.01 -5.55
C PRO A 91 -8.12 29.51 -4.09
N ASP A 92 -8.32 28.63 -3.12
CA ASP A 92 -8.57 28.94 -1.69
C ASP A 92 -7.67 28.14 -0.72
N VAL A 93 -6.47 27.72 -1.17
CA VAL A 93 -5.47 26.92 -0.40
C VAL A 93 -5.04 27.56 0.93
N ALA A 94 -5.29 28.87 1.12
CA ALA A 94 -4.88 29.58 2.33
C ALA A 94 -5.54 29.03 3.62
N ASN A 95 -6.68 28.35 3.50
CA ASN A 95 -7.43 27.83 4.66
C ASN A 95 -7.19 26.34 4.94
N TYR A 96 -6.59 25.58 4.02
CA TYR A 96 -6.36 24.13 4.17
C TYR A 96 -4.99 23.73 3.59
N PRO A 97 -3.88 24.03 4.28
CA PRO A 97 -2.53 23.72 3.82
C PRO A 97 -2.17 22.22 3.85
N ASN A 98 -3.10 21.36 4.29
CA ASN A 98 -2.80 19.96 4.58
C ASN A 98 -3.20 19.07 3.40
N VAL A 99 -2.22 18.76 2.56
CA VAL A 99 -2.29 17.66 1.58
C VAL A 99 -2.01 16.35 2.31
N LEU A 100 -2.73 15.27 1.97
CA LEU A 100 -2.44 13.95 2.54
C LEU A 100 -1.05 13.46 2.12
N GLU A 101 -0.28 12.96 3.08
CA GLU A 101 0.99 12.27 2.83
C GLU A 101 0.75 10.92 2.12
N GLU A 102 1.79 10.37 1.48
CA GLU A 102 1.70 9.09 0.74
C GLU A 102 1.17 7.95 1.63
N GLU A 103 1.61 7.91 2.89
CA GLU A 103 1.16 6.94 3.89
C GLU A 103 -0.32 7.12 4.25
N GLU A 104 -0.78 8.37 4.34
CA GLU A 104 -2.16 8.69 4.70
C GLU A 104 -3.12 8.26 3.59
N LEU A 105 -2.72 8.37 2.31
CA LEU A 105 -3.49 7.86 1.18
C LEU A 105 -3.72 6.36 1.25
N LEU A 106 -2.66 5.59 1.56
CA LEU A 106 -2.77 4.15 1.74
C LEU A 106 -3.70 3.80 2.91
N VAL A 107 -3.60 4.53 4.02
CA VAL A 107 -4.44 4.34 5.21
C VAL A 107 -5.91 4.63 4.91
N VAL A 108 -6.21 5.74 4.22
CA VAL A 108 -7.57 6.10 3.80
C VAL A 108 -8.14 5.07 2.82
N TRP A 109 -7.32 4.58 1.88
CA TRP A 109 -7.71 3.53 0.95
C TRP A 109 -8.02 2.20 1.65
N PHE A 110 -7.25 1.81 2.68
CA PHE A 110 -7.56 0.63 3.48
C PHE A 110 -8.91 0.78 4.19
N ILE A 111 -9.20 1.95 4.76
CA ILE A 111 -10.51 2.18 5.39
C ILE A 111 -11.63 2.05 4.36
N TRP A 112 -11.43 2.62 3.16
CA TRP A 112 -12.38 2.53 2.07
C TRP A 112 -12.69 1.09 1.69
N LYS A 113 -11.66 0.30 1.35
CA LYS A 113 -11.85 -1.08 0.90
C LYS A 113 -12.44 -1.97 1.97
N PHE A 114 -12.05 -1.81 3.23
CA PHE A 114 -12.43 -2.73 4.30
C PHE A 114 -13.73 -2.37 5.01
N PHE A 115 -14.14 -1.09 4.99
CA PHE A 115 -15.28 -0.63 5.80
C PHE A 115 -16.26 0.29 5.08
N HIS A 116 -15.89 0.86 3.93
CA HIS A 116 -16.78 1.72 3.15
C HIS A 116 -17.42 0.97 1.98
N CYS A 117 -16.64 0.19 1.24
CA CYS A 117 -17.08 -0.48 0.03
C CYS A 117 -17.85 -1.79 0.36
N PRO A 118 -19.08 -1.97 -0.14
CA PRO A 118 -19.84 -3.21 0.04
C PRO A 118 -19.43 -4.33 -0.95
N GLN A 119 -18.49 -4.06 -1.86
CA GLN A 119 -18.03 -5.04 -2.85
C GLN A 119 -17.20 -6.16 -2.20
N PRO A 120 -17.20 -7.37 -2.78
CA PRO A 120 -16.29 -8.41 -2.35
C PRO A 120 -14.85 -7.91 -2.54
N LEU A 121 -14.05 -8.06 -1.49
CA LEU A 121 -12.64 -7.75 -1.52
C LEU A 121 -11.91 -8.68 -2.49
N ASP A 122 -10.88 -8.16 -3.15
CA ASP A 122 -9.96 -8.98 -3.93
C ASP A 122 -9.44 -10.17 -3.09
N PRO A 123 -9.19 -11.35 -3.69
CA PRO A 123 -8.77 -12.53 -2.94
C PRO A 123 -7.56 -12.30 -2.03
N TRP A 124 -6.60 -11.46 -2.45
CA TRP A 124 -5.42 -11.14 -1.63
C TRP A 124 -5.74 -10.23 -0.43
N LEU A 125 -6.72 -9.33 -0.55
CA LEU A 125 -7.20 -8.48 0.55
C LEU A 125 -8.04 -9.27 1.56
N ARG A 126 -8.74 -10.32 1.11
CA ARG A 126 -9.47 -11.21 2.01
C ARG A 126 -8.57 -11.94 3.00
N MET A 127 -7.29 -12.14 2.65
CA MET A 127 -6.27 -12.76 3.51
C MET A 127 -5.65 -11.80 4.55
N TRP A 128 -6.05 -10.53 4.55
CA TRP A 128 -5.47 -9.51 5.44
C TRP A 128 -6.15 -9.49 6.82
N PRO A 129 -5.42 -9.21 7.91
CA PRO A 129 -5.97 -9.29 9.25
C PRO A 129 -7.02 -8.24 9.55
N ARG A 130 -8.12 -8.68 10.18
CA ARG A 130 -9.16 -7.79 10.74
C ARG A 130 -8.83 -7.25 12.12
N HIS A 131 -7.87 -7.87 12.81
CA HIS A 131 -7.47 -7.49 14.15
C HIS A 131 -5.96 -7.48 14.29
N PHE A 132 -5.47 -6.50 15.06
CA PHE A 132 -4.07 -6.32 15.38
C PHE A 132 -3.79 -6.52 16.86
N THR A 133 -2.56 -6.94 17.14
CA THR A 133 -1.96 -6.97 18.46
C THR A 133 -0.78 -6.00 18.54
N THR A 134 -0.76 -4.98 17.66
CA THR A 134 0.26 -3.94 17.67
C THR A 134 0.15 -3.09 18.94
N SER A 135 1.22 -2.37 19.28
CA SER A 135 1.27 -1.47 20.43
C SER A 135 0.14 -0.44 20.42
N ALA A 136 -0.29 -0.01 19.24
CA ALA A 136 -1.42 0.91 19.06
C ALA A 136 -2.74 0.41 19.66
N PHE A 137 -2.92 -0.91 19.77
CA PHE A 137 -4.13 -1.56 20.30
C PHE A 137 -4.00 -2.06 21.74
N LEU A 138 -2.86 -1.84 22.41
CA LEU A 138 -2.75 -2.18 23.82
C LEU A 138 -3.73 -1.33 24.65
N SER A 139 -4.44 -1.98 25.58
CA SER A 139 -5.24 -1.28 26.57
C SER A 139 -4.34 -0.51 27.53
N GLU A 140 -4.89 0.49 28.23
CA GLU A 140 -4.12 1.22 29.24
C GLU A 140 -3.60 0.29 30.34
N GLY A 141 -4.42 -0.65 30.82
CA GLY A 141 -3.97 -1.63 31.82
C GLY A 141 -2.82 -2.52 31.34
N MET A 142 -2.84 -2.96 30.07
CA MET A 142 -1.70 -3.68 29.48
C MET A 142 -0.48 -2.79 29.32
N THR A 143 -0.68 -1.53 28.91
CA THR A 143 0.39 -0.54 28.74
C THR A 143 1.06 -0.19 30.07
N ASP A 144 0.28 -0.09 31.14
CA ASP A 144 0.74 0.18 32.51
C ASP A 144 1.57 -0.97 33.08
N SER A 145 1.30 -2.21 32.63
CA SER A 145 2.09 -3.39 33.01
C SER A 145 3.47 -3.44 32.37
N LEU A 146 3.71 -2.64 31.32
CA LEU A 146 5.00 -2.59 30.64
C LEU A 146 6.03 -1.82 31.47
N PRO A 147 7.34 -2.12 31.29
CA PRO A 147 8.39 -1.26 31.82
C PRO A 147 8.20 0.20 31.38
N LEU A 148 8.46 1.16 32.26
CA LEU A 148 8.17 2.59 32.06
C LEU A 148 8.58 3.13 30.67
N ARG A 149 9.76 2.74 30.17
CA ARG A 149 10.24 3.17 28.85
C ARG A 149 9.39 2.61 27.71
N ALA A 150 8.98 1.35 27.79
CA ALA A 150 8.11 0.72 26.80
C ALA A 150 6.71 1.35 26.85
N ALA A 151 6.13 1.52 28.04
CA ALA A 151 4.84 2.18 28.22
C ALA A 151 4.82 3.59 27.62
N ARG A 152 5.87 4.39 27.84
CA ARG A 152 6.00 5.73 27.24
C ARG A 152 6.07 5.68 25.71
N ARG A 153 6.82 4.74 25.12
CA ARG A 153 6.89 4.57 23.66
C ARG A 153 5.54 4.17 23.06
N VAL A 154 4.83 3.25 23.70
CA VAL A 154 3.49 2.82 23.27
C VAL A 154 2.53 4.01 23.25
N ARG A 155 2.46 4.78 24.35
CA ARG A 155 1.58 5.95 24.43
C ARG A 155 1.95 7.02 23.41
N GLN A 156 3.25 7.34 23.28
CA GLN A 156 3.72 8.34 22.31
C GLN A 156 3.39 7.92 20.87
N HIS A 157 3.64 6.66 20.52
CA HIS A 157 3.34 6.15 19.19
C HIS A 157 1.84 6.22 18.88
N LYS A 158 0.99 5.79 19.81
CA LYS A 158 -0.48 5.89 19.66
C LYS A 158 -0.95 7.34 19.54
N ALA A 159 -0.39 8.25 20.33
CA ALA A 159 -0.70 9.68 20.26
C ALA A 159 -0.37 10.28 18.88
N VAL A 160 0.80 9.96 18.32
CA VAL A 160 1.19 10.41 16.97
C VAL A 160 0.21 9.94 15.89
N ILE A 161 -0.26 8.69 15.97
CA ILE A 161 -1.25 8.18 15.01
C ILE A 161 -2.59 8.91 15.15
N LEU A 162 -3.01 9.19 16.39
CA LEU A 162 -4.27 9.91 16.64
C LEU A 162 -4.18 11.39 16.23
N GLU A 163 -3.03 12.05 16.43
CA GLU A 163 -2.79 13.41 15.93
C GLU A 163 -2.91 13.46 14.40
N ARG A 164 -2.36 12.47 13.69
CA ARG A 164 -2.55 12.32 12.23
C ARG A 164 -4.01 12.11 11.87
N TYR A 165 -4.72 11.25 12.59
CA TYR A 165 -6.16 11.05 12.39
C TYR A 165 -6.94 12.36 12.51
N GLU A 166 -6.65 13.23 13.48
CA GLU A 166 -7.33 14.53 13.63
C GLU A 166 -7.08 15.48 12.44
N VAL A 167 -5.93 15.38 11.78
CA VAL A 167 -5.63 16.15 10.56
C VAL A 167 -6.38 15.57 9.37
N VAL A 168 -6.25 14.26 9.14
CA VAL A 168 -6.86 13.56 8.01
C VAL A 168 -8.39 13.60 8.08
N SER A 169 -8.96 13.39 9.27
CA SER A 169 -10.42 13.40 9.46
C SER A 169 -11.02 14.77 9.18
N ARG A 170 -10.42 15.87 9.63
CA ARG A 170 -10.90 17.22 9.26
C ARG A 170 -10.89 17.41 7.74
N LEU A 171 -9.81 17.03 7.07
CA LEU A 171 -9.74 17.15 5.61
C LEU A 171 -10.81 16.33 4.90
N LEU A 172 -11.03 15.08 5.31
CA LEU A 172 -11.99 14.19 4.64
C LEU A 172 -13.44 14.51 5.00
N LEU A 173 -13.73 14.66 6.29
CA LEU A 173 -15.08 14.82 6.82
C LEU A 173 -15.64 16.22 6.56
N ASP A 174 -14.82 17.27 6.66
CA ASP A 174 -15.30 18.65 6.49
C ASP A 174 -15.45 19.01 5.01
N VAL A 175 -14.56 18.49 4.15
CA VAL A 175 -14.55 18.82 2.72
C VAL A 175 -15.41 17.85 1.89
N TYR A 176 -15.47 16.58 2.29
CA TYR A 176 -16.16 15.52 1.52
C TYR A 176 -17.06 14.62 2.38
N PRO A 177 -17.98 15.17 3.20
CA PRO A 177 -18.76 14.42 4.20
C PRO A 177 -19.61 13.28 3.61
N ASP A 178 -20.12 13.44 2.39
CA ASP A 178 -20.97 12.44 1.74
C ASP A 178 -20.18 11.19 1.31
N GLN A 179 -18.90 11.37 1.00
CA GLN A 179 -18.02 10.29 0.51
C GLN A 179 -17.18 9.70 1.64
N PHE A 180 -16.84 10.50 2.63
CA PHE A 180 -16.12 10.08 3.81
C PHE A 180 -17.00 10.33 5.04
N PRO A 181 -17.98 9.47 5.32
CA PRO A 181 -18.85 9.66 6.47
C PRO A 181 -18.10 9.37 7.77
N ALA A 182 -18.34 10.20 8.80
CA ALA A 182 -17.72 10.06 10.12
C ALA A 182 -18.03 8.71 10.79
N SER A 183 -19.16 8.09 10.45
CA SER A 183 -19.51 6.74 10.91
C SER A 183 -18.57 5.66 10.36
N VAL A 184 -17.90 5.93 9.24
CA VAL A 184 -16.97 5.01 8.60
C VAL A 184 -15.52 5.34 8.94
N TYR A 185 -15.14 6.60 8.88
CA TYR A 185 -13.77 7.08 9.09
C TYR A 185 -13.53 7.41 10.56
N THR A 186 -13.61 6.40 11.43
CA THR A 186 -13.41 6.54 12.88
C THR A 186 -11.93 6.41 13.26
N ALA A 187 -11.54 6.95 14.42
CA ALA A 187 -10.19 6.82 14.98
C ALA A 187 -9.74 5.36 15.14
N GLU A 188 -10.67 4.46 15.50
CA GLU A 188 -10.39 3.03 15.63
C GLU A 188 -10.01 2.39 14.29
N ARG A 189 -10.76 2.68 13.23
CA ARG A 189 -10.49 2.17 11.88
C ARG A 189 -9.23 2.78 11.30
N PHE A 190 -8.93 4.03 11.64
CA PHE A 190 -7.66 4.66 11.30
C PHE A 190 -6.48 3.98 12.00
N LEU A 191 -6.56 3.68 13.30
CA LEU A 191 -5.53 2.91 14.01
C LEU A 191 -5.33 1.52 13.40
N TRP A 192 -6.43 0.87 12.97
CA TRP A 192 -6.37 -0.42 12.28
C TRP A 192 -5.63 -0.30 10.95
N ALA A 193 -6.01 0.67 10.10
CA ALA A 193 -5.41 0.87 8.79
C ALA A 193 -3.95 1.33 8.89
N TRP A 194 -3.61 2.13 9.90
CA TRP A 194 -2.22 2.48 10.20
C TRP A 194 -1.39 1.26 10.59
N SER A 195 -1.96 0.38 11.43
CA SER A 195 -1.32 -0.89 11.79
C SER A 195 -1.17 -1.83 10.59
N MET A 196 -2.14 -1.85 9.66
CA MET A 196 -2.02 -2.54 8.37
C MET A 196 -0.81 -2.05 7.59
N PHE A 197 -0.71 -0.73 7.42
CA PHE A 197 0.36 -0.08 6.69
C PHE A 197 1.74 -0.37 7.33
N GLU A 198 1.93 -0.05 8.61
CA GLU A 198 3.24 -0.15 9.26
C GLU A 198 3.79 -1.57 9.35
N SER A 199 2.91 -2.56 9.56
CA SER A 199 3.34 -3.96 9.71
C SER A 199 3.68 -4.65 8.39
N ARG A 200 3.35 -4.03 7.25
CA ARG A 200 3.47 -4.66 5.91
C ARG A 200 4.20 -3.80 4.88
N ARG A 201 4.47 -2.53 5.18
CA ARG A 201 5.26 -1.68 4.30
C ARG A 201 6.69 -2.20 4.18
N PHE A 202 7.24 -2.04 2.99
CA PHE A 202 8.67 -2.19 2.73
C PHE A 202 9.11 -1.03 1.85
N VAL A 203 10.39 -0.66 1.94
CA VAL A 203 10.98 0.39 1.12
C VAL A 203 11.92 -0.27 0.12
N SER A 204 11.72 0.02 -1.16
CA SER A 204 12.61 -0.43 -2.22
C SER A 204 13.13 0.77 -3.00
N ASN A 205 14.43 1.02 -2.86
CA ASN A 205 15.09 2.15 -3.53
C ASN A 205 15.01 2.03 -5.06
N SER A 206 15.09 0.80 -5.61
CA SER A 206 15.01 0.56 -7.05
C SER A 206 13.59 0.70 -7.61
N LEU A 207 12.55 0.41 -6.81
CA LEU A 207 11.16 0.64 -7.20
C LEU A 207 10.81 2.13 -7.12
N HIS A 208 11.19 2.79 -6.03
CA HIS A 208 10.96 4.21 -5.84
C HIS A 208 11.55 5.05 -6.99
N GLN A 209 12.80 4.77 -7.38
CA GLN A 209 13.45 5.45 -8.51
C GLN A 209 12.75 5.20 -9.87
N ARG A 210 12.11 4.04 -10.07
CA ARG A 210 11.41 3.70 -11.32
C ARG A 210 10.00 4.29 -11.37
N LEU A 211 9.28 4.29 -10.26
CA LEU A 211 7.97 4.93 -10.15
C LEU A 211 8.07 6.44 -10.31
N ALA A 212 9.06 7.09 -9.68
CA ALA A 212 9.33 8.52 -9.84
C ALA A 212 9.71 8.94 -11.27
N ARG A 213 10.12 8.00 -12.12
CA ARG A 213 10.51 8.24 -13.52
C ARG A 213 9.36 8.08 -14.51
N ARG A 214 8.19 7.57 -14.11
CA ARG A 214 7.03 7.53 -15.03
C ARG A 214 6.43 8.94 -15.10
N PRO A 215 6.45 9.62 -16.25
CA PRO A 215 5.67 10.83 -16.41
C PRO A 215 4.20 10.46 -16.18
N THR A 216 3.51 11.22 -15.33
CA THR A 216 2.06 11.22 -15.31
C THR A 216 1.60 11.45 -16.75
N ALA A 217 0.76 10.56 -17.28
CA ALA A 217 0.29 10.54 -18.67
C ALA A 217 -0.53 11.77 -19.11
N ALA A 218 -0.41 12.89 -18.39
CA ALA A 218 -0.98 14.20 -18.68
C ALA A 218 0.07 15.23 -19.16
N ALA A 219 1.36 14.86 -19.27
CA ALA A 219 2.40 15.79 -19.73
C ALA A 219 2.69 15.74 -21.23
N ASP A 220 2.19 14.74 -21.97
CA ASP A 220 2.43 14.58 -23.40
C ASP A 220 1.25 15.07 -24.24
N THR A 221 0.86 16.33 -24.07
CA THR A 221 0.00 17.04 -25.03
C THR A 221 0.29 18.54 -25.05
N VAL A 222 1.51 18.93 -25.41
CA VAL A 222 1.75 20.14 -26.23
C VAL A 222 2.92 19.86 -27.17
N GLN A 223 2.64 20.00 -28.46
CA GLN A 223 3.56 19.83 -29.57
C GLN A 223 3.79 21.20 -30.19
N GLU A 224 5.03 21.70 -30.21
CA GLU A 224 5.56 22.68 -31.17
C GLU A 224 7.03 22.30 -31.35
N GLY A 225 7.57 21.95 -32.51
CA GLY A 225 7.25 22.39 -33.86
C GLY A 225 8.32 23.38 -34.32
N SER A 226 9.48 22.88 -34.77
CA SER A 226 10.27 23.58 -35.80
C SER A 226 11.30 22.65 -36.44
N ASP A 227 11.13 22.51 -37.73
CA ASP A 227 11.91 21.79 -38.72
C ASP A 227 13.42 22.07 -38.73
N SER A 228 14.14 21.08 -39.26
CA SER A 228 15.05 21.14 -40.44
C SER A 228 16.34 20.37 -40.17
N ASP A 229 16.46 19.19 -40.78
CA ASP A 229 17.14 18.99 -42.08
C ASP A 229 18.66 19.09 -41.89
N SER A 230 19.43 18.01 -41.90
CA SER A 230 19.77 17.22 -43.09
C SER A 230 20.83 16.20 -42.62
N GLY A 231 20.74 14.93 -43.07
CA GLY A 231 21.69 14.33 -44.02
C GLY A 231 23.09 14.12 -43.43
N SER A 232 23.74 12.97 -43.46
CA SER A 232 23.60 11.71 -44.18
C SER A 232 24.88 10.92 -43.83
N ASP A 233 24.79 9.58 -43.83
CA ASP A 233 25.76 8.60 -44.36
C ASP A 233 27.28 8.84 -44.15
N SER A 234 28.12 7.88 -43.82
CA SER A 234 28.07 6.41 -43.89
C SER A 234 29.43 5.90 -43.38
N ASP A 235 29.46 4.68 -42.85
CA ASP A 235 30.48 3.63 -43.06
C ASP A 235 31.97 4.01 -43.19
N HIS A 236 32.80 3.49 -42.28
CA HIS A 236 33.63 2.32 -42.62
C HIS A 236 34.40 1.77 -41.41
N GLU A 237 34.61 0.46 -41.51
CA GLU A 237 35.36 -0.44 -40.64
C GLU A 237 36.87 -0.14 -40.54
N ASP A 238 37.42 -0.68 -39.45
CA ASP A 238 38.65 -1.45 -39.37
C ASP A 238 39.99 -0.83 -38.90
N ALA A 239 40.44 -1.46 -37.80
CA ALA A 239 41.74 -2.11 -37.63
C ALA A 239 42.95 -1.35 -37.00
N SER A 240 43.51 -2.07 -36.01
CA SER A 240 44.93 -2.16 -35.59
C SER A 240 45.48 -1.02 -34.73
N ALA A 241 45.83 -1.22 -33.45
CA ALA A 241 46.91 -2.03 -32.86
C ALA A 241 48.31 -1.41 -32.96
N LEU A 242 48.97 -1.30 -31.79
CA LEU A 242 50.38 -0.93 -31.51
C LEU A 242 50.67 0.58 -31.65
N ASP A 243 51.21 1.33 -30.69
CA ASP A 243 52.04 1.08 -29.49
C ASP A 243 51.52 1.86 -28.25
#